data_AF-A0A1Q3B4M3-F1
#
_entry.id   AF-A0A1Q3B4M3-F1
#
_cell.length_a   1.000
_cell.length_b   1.000
_cell.length_c   1.000
_cell.angle_alpha   90.00
_cell.angle_beta   90.00
_cell.angle_gamma   90.00
#
_symmetry.space_group_name_H-M   'P 1'
#
loop_
_entity.id
_entity.type
_entity.pdbx_description
1 polymer ?
#
loop_
_entity_poly.entity_id
_entity_poly.type
_entity_poly.pdbx_seq_one_letter_code
_entity_poly.pdbx_strand_id
1 'polypeptide(L)'
;NMQVTSGTLGLSTATVKLVGVDGKEHVACAVGTGLVDSAYKAVDVIVNVPVTLLEYSMNAVTEGIDAIATTRVVIRGESNQMFTHALTGETIQTFSGTGAGMDIVVSSVEAYIGALNKMLGF
;
A
#
# COMPACT_ATOMS: atom_id res chain seq x y z
N ASN A 1 -4.88 -7.30 10.52
CA ASN A 1 -3.82 -7.25 11.57
C ASN A 1 -2.47 -7.22 10.90
N MET A 2 -1.58 -6.36 11.35
CA MET A 2 -0.27 -6.16 10.73
C MET A 2 0.80 -6.20 11.81
N GLN A 3 1.87 -6.96 11.58
CA GLN A 3 3.04 -7.01 12.44
C GLN A 3 4.26 -6.69 11.59
N VAL A 4 5.07 -5.77 12.08
CA VAL A 4 6.26 -5.29 11.37
C VAL A 4 7.45 -5.40 12.31
N THR A 5 8.60 -5.86 11.80
CA THR A 5 9.81 -5.99 12.61
C THR A 5 11.04 -5.57 11.79
N SER A 6 11.84 -4.66 12.35
CA SER A 6 13.11 -4.21 11.77
C SER A 6 14.23 -4.34 12.77
N GLY A 7 15.45 -4.58 12.28
CA GLY A 7 16.67 -4.50 13.07
C GLY A 7 17.81 -3.94 12.23
N THR A 8 18.71 -3.17 12.84
CA THR A 8 19.82 -2.49 12.16
C THR A 8 20.86 -3.44 11.55
N LEU A 9 20.84 -4.72 11.94
CA LEU A 9 21.70 -5.82 11.48
C LEU A 9 20.91 -6.93 10.76
N GLY A 10 19.60 -6.73 10.56
CA GLY A 10 18.69 -7.73 10.00
C GLY A 10 17.95 -7.18 8.78
N LEU A 11 17.57 -8.09 7.89
CA LEU A 11 16.69 -7.76 6.77
C LEU A 11 15.34 -7.25 7.30
N SER A 12 14.85 -6.12 6.77
CA SER A 12 13.55 -5.58 7.15
C SER A 12 12.47 -6.59 6.78
N THR A 13 11.58 -6.92 7.71
CA THR A 13 10.57 -7.97 7.52
C THR A 13 9.20 -7.49 7.98
N ALA A 14 8.17 -7.80 7.21
CA ALA A 14 6.79 -7.52 7.58
C ALA A 14 5.92 -8.76 7.39
N THR A 15 5.04 -9.03 8.36
CA THR A 15 3.98 -10.03 8.27
C THR A 15 2.63 -9.31 8.24
N VAL A 16 1.89 -9.51 7.16
CA VAL A 16 0.60 -8.86 6.93
C VAL A 16 -0.50 -9.90 6.92
N LYS A 17 -1.61 -9.61 7.61
CA LYS A 17 -2.85 -10.38 7.54
C LYS A 17 -3.98 -9.52 6.98
N LEU A 18 -4.51 -9.91 5.82
CA LEU A 18 -5.66 -9.29 5.17
C LEU A 18 -6.87 -10.21 5.22
N VAL A 19 -8.05 -9.63 5.11
CA VAL A 19 -9.31 -10.36 4.95
C VAL A 19 -9.77 -10.17 3.52
N GLY A 20 -9.94 -11.27 2.78
CA GLY A 20 -10.46 -11.27 1.42
C GLY A 20 -11.94 -10.96 1.38
N VAL A 21 -12.46 -10.67 0.18
CA VAL A 21 -13.89 -10.41 -0.04
C VAL A 21 -14.78 -11.64 0.22
N ASP A 22 -14.19 -12.83 0.23
CA ASP A 22 -14.82 -14.07 0.63
C ASP A 22 -14.84 -14.27 2.17
N GLY A 23 -14.34 -13.28 2.93
CA GLY A 23 -14.25 -13.31 4.38
C GLY A 23 -13.08 -14.15 4.91
N LYS A 24 -12.23 -14.72 4.05
CA LYS A 24 -11.09 -15.54 4.50
C LYS A 24 -9.89 -14.68 4.87
N GLU A 25 -9.15 -15.14 5.89
CA GLU A 25 -7.90 -14.51 6.27
C GLU A 25 -6.74 -15.02 5.40
N HIS A 26 -5.93 -14.11 4.90
CA HIS A 26 -4.72 -14.39 4.15
C HIS A 26 -3.52 -13.78 4.88
N VAL A 27 -2.45 -14.56 5.03
CA VAL A 27 -1.23 -14.13 5.73
C VAL A 27 -0.04 -14.31 4.80
N ALA A 28 0.79 -13.28 4.71
CA ALA A 28 2.07 -13.36 4.02
C ALA A 28 3.15 -12.63 4.80
N CYS A 29 4.40 -13.04 4.56
CA CYS A 29 5.58 -12.40 5.10
C CYS A 29 6.52 -12.08 3.95
N ALA A 30 7.13 -10.90 3.96
CA ALA A 30 8.11 -10.51 2.96
C ALA A 30 9.25 -9.72 3.58
N VAL A 31 10.37 -9.76 2.85
CA VAL A 31 11.61 -9.06 3.18
C VAL A 31 11.82 -7.91 2.19
N GLY A 32 12.21 -6.75 2.71
CA GLY A 32 12.43 -5.55 1.94
C GLY A 32 13.64 -4.74 2.39
N THR A 33 13.85 -3.62 1.69
CA THR A 33 14.89 -2.64 2.01
C THR A 33 14.48 -1.73 3.17
N GLY A 34 13.20 -1.72 3.53
CA GLY A 34 12.65 -0.97 4.67
C GLY A 34 11.27 -1.51 5.07
N LEU A 35 10.70 -0.95 6.14
CA LEU A 35 9.47 -1.48 6.74
C LEU A 35 8.26 -1.35 5.80
N VAL A 36 8.13 -0.20 5.14
CA VAL A 36 7.05 0.05 4.17
C VAL A 36 7.20 -0.86 2.95
N ASP A 37 8.41 -0.97 2.40
CA ASP A 37 8.71 -1.87 1.27
C ASP A 37 8.40 -3.34 1.60
N SER A 38 8.82 -3.81 2.78
CA SER A 38 8.54 -5.17 3.25
C SER A 38 7.04 -5.42 3.39
N ALA A 39 6.31 -4.45 3.93
CA ALA A 39 4.87 -4.56 4.12
C ALA A 39 4.12 -4.54 2.79
N TYR A 40 4.51 -3.69 1.83
CA TYR A 40 3.92 -3.66 0.49
C TYR A 40 4.16 -4.96 -0.24
N LYS A 41 5.38 -5.51 -0.19
CA LYS A 41 5.68 -6.82 -0.78
C LYS A 41 4.83 -7.94 -0.17
N ALA A 42 4.59 -7.92 1.14
CA ALA A 42 3.72 -8.89 1.80
C ALA A 42 2.26 -8.73 1.32
N VAL A 43 1.78 -7.50 1.15
CA VAL A 43 0.46 -7.22 0.54
C VAL A 43 0.42 -7.74 -0.91
N ASP A 44 1.44 -7.47 -1.72
CA ASP A 44 1.52 -7.90 -3.11
C ASP A 44 1.48 -9.43 -3.25
N VAL A 45 2.11 -10.17 -2.34
CA VAL A 45 2.02 -11.63 -2.29
C VAL A 45 0.59 -12.11 -2.02
N ILE A 46 -0.17 -11.40 -1.18
CA ILE A 46 -1.57 -11.75 -0.87
C ILE A 46 -2.50 -11.40 -2.02
N VAL A 47 -2.39 -10.18 -2.55
CA VAL A 47 -3.32 -9.64 -3.56
C VAL A 47 -2.99 -10.19 -4.95
N ASN A 48 -1.71 -10.44 -5.23
CA ASN A 48 -1.19 -11.09 -6.44
C ASN A 48 -1.69 -10.45 -7.75
N VAL A 49 -1.61 -9.12 -7.82
CA VAL A 49 -1.95 -8.32 -9.02
C VAL A 49 -0.77 -7.43 -9.41
N PRO A 50 -0.46 -7.30 -10.71
CA PRO A 50 0.63 -6.47 -11.16
C PRO A 50 0.27 -4.99 -11.03
N VAL A 51 1.04 -4.29 -10.20
CA VAL A 51 0.87 -2.86 -9.92
C VAL A 51 2.22 -2.16 -9.86
N THR A 52 2.25 -0.92 -10.30
CA THR A 52 3.39 -0.02 -10.16
C THR A 52 3.04 1.08 -9.18
N LEU A 53 3.85 1.26 -8.13
CA LEU A 53 3.80 2.42 -7.25
C LEU A 53 4.35 3.65 -8.00
N LEU A 54 3.51 4.68 -8.20
CA LEU A 54 3.91 5.90 -8.90
C LEU A 54 4.29 7.02 -7.94
N GLU A 55 3.56 7.15 -6.83
CA GLU A 55 3.76 8.21 -5.87
C GLU A 55 3.57 7.67 -4.46
N TYR A 56 4.46 8.09 -3.57
CA TYR A 56 4.36 7.91 -2.14
C TYR A 56 4.69 9.26 -1.48
N SER A 57 3.76 9.78 -0.69
CA SER A 57 3.98 10.98 0.12
C SER A 57 3.47 10.77 1.53
N MET A 58 4.23 11.29 2.51
CA MET A 58 3.93 11.18 3.93
C MET A 58 4.14 12.54 4.59
N ASN A 59 3.15 13.00 5.35
CA ASN A 59 3.22 14.25 6.10
C ASN A 59 2.78 14.02 7.55
N ALA A 60 3.48 14.65 8.50
CA ALA A 60 2.99 14.78 9.86
C ALA A 60 1.95 15.91 9.92
N VAL A 61 0.79 15.64 10.51
CA VAL A 61 -0.28 16.64 10.69
C VAL A 61 -0.11 17.40 11.99
N THR A 62 0.39 16.72 13.01
CA THR A 62 0.61 17.27 14.36
C THR A 62 2.09 17.17 14.72
N GLU A 63 2.52 18.00 15.68
CA GLU A 63 3.86 17.96 16.25
C GLU A 63 3.86 17.11 17.52
N GLY A 64 5.04 16.62 17.91
CA GLY A 64 5.20 15.82 19.12
C GLY A 64 5.41 14.33 18.85
N ILE A 65 5.61 13.55 19.92
CA ILE A 65 5.81 12.10 19.84
C ILE A 65 4.53 11.35 19.45
N ASP A 66 3.40 12.02 19.56
CA ASP A 66 2.04 11.62 19.22
C ASP A 66 1.60 12.18 17.86
N ALA A 67 2.57 12.61 17.03
CA ALA A 67 2.32 13.10 15.69
C ALA A 67 1.53 12.08 14.85
N ILE A 68 0.42 12.52 14.24
CA ILE A 68 -0.33 11.72 13.29
C ILE A 68 0.33 11.83 11.92
N ALA A 69 0.75 10.69 11.37
CA ALA A 69 1.26 10.58 10.02
C ALA A 69 0.11 10.32 9.03
N THR A 70 -0.02 11.22 8.06
CA THR A 70 -0.88 11.03 6.88
C THR A 70 -0.05 10.56 5.71
N THR A 71 -0.48 9.46 5.08
CA THR A 71 0.20 8.89 3.93
C THR A 71 -0.73 8.92 2.73
N ARG A 72 -0.21 9.27 1.56
CA ARG A 72 -0.89 9.18 0.27
C ARG A 72 -0.07 8.31 -0.66
N VAL A 73 -0.77 7.40 -1.33
CA VAL A 73 -0.19 6.45 -2.28
C VAL A 73 -0.93 6.55 -3.60
N VAL A 74 -0.19 6.54 -4.70
CA VAL A 74 -0.74 6.46 -6.06
C VAL A 74 -0.13 5.27 -6.78
N ILE A 75 -0.98 4.43 -7.36
CA ILE A 75 -0.59 3.24 -8.09
C ILE A 75 -1.13 3.27 -9.52
N ARG A 76 -0.55 2.44 -10.36
CA ARG A 76 -1.03 2.11 -11.70
C ARG A 76 -1.14 0.60 -11.82
N GLY A 77 -2.30 0.10 -12.20
CA GLY A 77 -2.43 -1.32 -12.57
C GLY A 77 -1.88 -1.57 -13.96
N GLU A 78 -1.31 -2.76 -14.20
CA GLU A 78 -0.83 -3.16 -15.53
C GLU A 78 -1.92 -3.78 -16.42
N SER A 79 -3.20 -3.73 -16.00
CA SER A 79 -4.31 -4.38 -16.71
C SER A 79 -4.64 -3.70 -18.06
N ASN A 80 -4.92 -4.53 -19.07
CA ASN A 80 -5.40 -4.17 -20.42
C ASN A 80 -6.77 -3.47 -20.45
N GLN A 81 -7.41 -3.21 -19.30
CA GLN A 81 -8.66 -2.44 -19.18
C GLN A 81 -8.32 -0.94 -19.20
N MET A 82 -7.93 -0.53 -20.39
CA MET A 82 -7.48 0.79 -20.76
C MET A 82 -8.69 1.72 -20.94
N PHE A 83 -9.05 2.53 -19.93
CA PHE A 83 -9.99 3.64 -20.12
C PHE A 83 -9.25 4.80 -20.80
N THR A 84 -9.53 5.01 -22.08
CA THR A 84 -8.97 6.10 -22.86
C THR A 84 -9.52 7.42 -22.33
N HIS A 85 -8.63 8.30 -21.88
CA HIS A 85 -9.04 9.64 -21.47
C HIS A 85 -9.56 10.39 -22.71
N ALA A 86 -10.86 10.69 -22.75
CA ALA A 86 -11.57 11.17 -23.95
C ALA A 86 -10.98 12.45 -24.58
N LEU A 87 -10.17 13.19 -23.82
CA LEU A 87 -9.55 14.46 -24.24
C LEU A 87 -8.08 14.33 -24.66
N THR A 88 -7.34 13.34 -24.16
CA THR A 88 -5.87 13.25 -24.36
C THR A 88 -5.43 12.00 -25.10
N GLY A 89 -6.28 10.98 -25.21
CA GLY A 89 -5.94 9.71 -25.86
C GLY A 89 -4.94 8.84 -25.08
N GLU A 90 -4.34 9.37 -24.01
CA GLU A 90 -3.47 8.60 -23.12
C GLU A 90 -4.29 7.62 -22.30
N THR A 91 -3.76 6.40 -22.18
CA THR A 91 -4.39 5.39 -21.37
C THR A 91 -3.53 5.04 -20.17
N ILE A 92 -3.80 5.72 -19.07
CA ILE A 92 -3.17 5.45 -17.79
C ILE A 92 -4.22 5.72 -16.71
N GLN A 93 -4.89 4.67 -16.23
CA GLN A 93 -5.72 4.83 -15.04
C GLN A 93 -4.84 4.66 -13.80
N THR A 94 -4.72 5.75 -13.03
CA THR A 94 -4.07 5.73 -11.73
C THR A 94 -5.11 5.67 -10.63
N PHE A 95 -4.77 5.00 -9.54
CA PHE A 95 -5.62 4.86 -8.37
C PHE A 95 -4.87 5.39 -7.16
N SER A 96 -5.57 6.07 -6.27
CA SER A 96 -4.95 6.65 -5.08
C SER A 96 -5.67 6.24 -3.80
N GLY A 97 -4.89 6.08 -2.74
CA GLY A 97 -5.39 5.80 -1.40
C GLY A 97 -4.65 6.64 -0.37
N THR A 98 -5.26 6.72 0.81
CA THR A 98 -4.77 7.53 1.92
C THR A 98 -4.89 6.74 3.21
N GLY A 99 -3.95 6.92 4.12
CA GLY A 99 -3.97 6.39 5.47
C GLY A 99 -3.59 7.47 6.47
N ALA A 100 -3.99 7.29 7.74
CA ALA A 100 -3.70 8.24 8.80
C ALA A 100 -3.57 7.51 10.14
N GLY A 101 -2.46 7.74 10.84
CA GLY A 101 -2.23 7.13 12.16
C GLY A 101 -0.88 7.48 12.74
N MET A 102 -0.65 7.12 14.01
CA MET A 102 0.65 7.33 14.66
C MET A 102 1.72 6.36 14.14
N ASP A 103 1.32 5.18 13.65
CA ASP A 103 2.23 4.23 13.02
C ASP A 103 2.30 4.50 11.52
N ILE A 104 3.46 5.02 11.08
CA ILE A 104 3.72 5.37 9.67
C ILE A 104 3.58 4.14 8.76
N VAL A 105 4.00 2.95 9.21
CA VAL A 105 3.98 1.75 8.37
C VAL A 105 2.54 1.27 8.19
N VAL A 106 1.74 1.29 9.26
CA VAL A 106 0.31 0.98 9.17
C VAL A 106 -0.42 2.00 8.28
N SER A 107 -0.20 3.29 8.50
CA SER A 107 -0.75 4.38 7.66
C SER A 107 -0.38 4.20 6.18
N SER A 108 0.85 3.79 5.89
CA SER A 108 1.30 3.49 4.53
C SER A 108 0.56 2.32 3.91
N VAL A 109 0.43 1.20 4.65
CA VAL A 109 -0.27 0.01 4.16
C VAL A 109 -1.76 0.26 3.95
N GLU A 110 -2.41 1.01 4.83
CA GLU A 110 -3.80 1.43 4.64
C GLU A 110 -3.98 2.25 3.37
N ALA A 111 -3.07 3.21 3.11
CA ALA A 111 -3.09 3.99 1.89
C ALA A 111 -2.94 3.11 0.63
N TYR A 112 -2.03 2.14 0.68
CA TYR A 112 -1.78 1.22 -0.43
C TYR A 112 -2.97 0.28 -0.70
N ILE A 113 -3.52 -0.34 0.34
CA ILE A 113 -4.73 -1.17 0.25
C ILE A 113 -5.91 -0.35 -0.28
N GLY A 114 -6.07 0.90 0.18
CA GLY A 114 -7.11 1.79 -0.33
C GLY A 114 -6.97 2.09 -1.82
N ALA A 115 -5.75 2.19 -2.34
CA ALA A 115 -5.51 2.34 -3.77
C ALA A 115 -5.81 1.04 -4.54
N LEU A 116 -5.39 -0.10 -4.00
CA LEU A 116 -5.65 -1.44 -4.57
C LEU A 116 -7.14 -1.76 -4.63
N ASN A 117 -7.90 -1.50 -3.56
CA ASN A 117 -9.34 -1.74 -3.53
C ASN A 117 -10.06 -0.93 -4.61
N LYS A 118 -9.73 0.36 -4.76
CA LYS A 118 -10.28 1.19 -5.85
C LYS A 118 -9.92 0.66 -7.23
N MET A 119 -8.70 0.17 -7.41
CA MET A 119 -8.27 -0.45 -8.67
C MET A 119 -9.05 -1.73 -8.98
N LEU A 120 -9.36 -2.53 -7.95
CA LEU A 120 -10.05 -3.81 -8.08
C LEU A 120 -11.58 -3.69 -8.04
N GLY A 121 -12.12 -2.51 -7.74
CA GLY A 121 -13.57 -2.25 -7.69
C GLY A 121 -14.23 -2.60 -6.35
N PHE A 122 -13.49 -2.50 -5.25
CA PHE A 122 -13.96 -2.71 -3.87
C PHE A 122 -14.09 -1.41 -3.07
#